data_AF-A0A2Z6NQ26-F1
#
_entry.id   AF-A0A2Z6NQ26-F1
#
_cell.length_a   1.000
_cell.length_b   1.000
_cell.length_c   1.000
_cell.angle_alpha   90.00
_cell.angle_beta   90.00
_cell.angle_gamma   90.00
#
_symmetry.space_group_name_H-M   'P 1'
#
loop_
_entity.id
_entity.type
_entity.pdbx_description
1 polymer ?
#
loop_
_entity_poly.entity_id
_entity_poly.type
_entity_poly.pdbx_seq_one_letter_code
_entity_poly.pdbx_strand_id
1 'polypeptide(L)'
;VMNLLAEIYSHEEMVPKMYKVFKLEDKEIENGAGDCGDNGEENPFVLSTLAPRLWPFMRHSITSVRYSAIRTLERLLEAGYKRSMSELSSASFWPSSIFGDTLRIVFQNLLLETNDDILQCSERVWSLLVQTKD
;
A
#
# COMPACT_ATOMS: atom_id res chain seq x y z
N VAL A 1 34.15 -4.76 15.07
CA VAL A 1 33.37 -3.90 14.15
C VAL A 1 31.88 -4.25 14.16
N MET A 2 31.46 -5.52 14.31
CA MET A 2 30.02 -5.88 14.37
C MET A 2 29.27 -5.36 15.61
N ASN A 3 29.93 -5.19 16.76
CA ASN A 3 29.26 -4.72 17.99
C ASN A 3 28.87 -3.24 17.97
N LEU A 4 29.59 -2.40 17.22
CA LEU A 4 29.35 -0.96 17.21
C LEU A 4 28.02 -0.62 16.54
N LEU A 5 27.63 -1.38 15.50
CA LEU A 5 26.34 -1.20 14.84
C LEU A 5 25.19 -1.65 15.75
N ALA A 6 25.34 -2.77 16.47
CA ALA A 6 24.33 -3.23 17.42
C ALA A 6 24.09 -2.20 18.55
N GLU A 7 25.16 -1.57 19.04
CA GLU A 7 25.10 -0.51 20.05
C GLU A 7 24.48 0.78 19.53
N ILE A 8 24.76 1.17 18.28
CA ILE A 8 24.11 2.33 17.63
C ILE A 8 22.60 2.12 17.47
N TYR A 9 22.16 0.90 17.11
CA TYR A 9 20.74 0.60 16.93
C TYR A 9 19.99 0.24 18.24
N SER A 10 20.69 0.02 19.36
CA SER A 10 20.04 -0.22 20.65
C SER A 10 19.57 1.05 21.37
N HIS A 11 19.90 2.24 20.84
CA HIS A 11 19.48 3.51 21.42
C HIS A 11 18.06 3.89 20.94
N GLU A 12 17.14 4.16 21.87
CA GLU A 12 15.73 4.47 21.57
C GLU A 12 15.53 5.72 20.68
N GLU A 13 16.52 6.61 20.63
CA GLU A 13 16.50 7.81 19.78
C GLU A 13 16.81 7.54 18.29
N MET A 14 17.48 6.43 17.98
CA MET A 14 17.88 6.06 16.62
C MET A 14 16.79 5.30 15.85
N VAL A 15 15.73 4.90 16.54
CA VAL A 15 14.58 4.27 15.89
C VAL A 15 13.80 5.40 15.16
N PRO A 16 13.48 5.27 13.86
CA PRO A 16 12.86 6.37 13.10
C PRO A 16 11.46 6.69 13.62
N LYS A 17 11.21 7.89 14.18
CA LYS A 17 9.95 8.34 14.85
C LYS A 17 8.61 7.87 14.24
N MET A 18 8.58 7.43 12.99
CA MET A 18 7.51 6.68 12.34
C MET A 18 7.03 5.44 13.13
N TYR A 19 7.88 4.75 13.91
CA TYR A 19 7.44 3.61 14.75
C TYR A 19 6.62 4.03 15.99
N LYS A 20 6.73 5.28 16.46
CA LYS A 20 5.99 5.74 17.65
C LYS A 20 4.49 5.90 17.38
N VAL A 21 4.09 6.07 16.11
CA VAL A 21 2.67 6.08 15.71
C VAL A 21 2.07 4.69 15.88
N PHE A 22 2.82 3.62 15.61
CA PHE A 22 2.35 2.24 15.76
C PHE A 22 2.33 1.76 17.22
N LYS A 23 3.25 2.26 18.07
CA LYS A 23 3.40 1.79 19.46
C LYS A 23 2.35 2.34 20.45
N LEU A 24 1.50 3.29 20.04
CA LEU A 24 0.44 3.82 20.90
C LEU A 24 -0.80 2.91 20.93
N GLU A 25 -0.90 1.95 20.02
CA GLU A 25 -2.03 1.00 19.95
C GLU A 25 -1.79 -0.29 20.76
N ASP A 26 -0.56 -0.56 21.20
CA ASP A 26 -0.21 -1.75 21.99
C ASP A 26 -0.06 -1.41 23.48
N LYS A 27 -1.17 -1.13 24.16
CA LYS A 27 -1.24 -1.18 25.63
C LYS A 27 -2.14 -2.36 26.06
N GLU A 28 -1.45 -3.48 26.31
CA GLU A 28 -1.74 -4.56 27.26
C GLU A 28 -3.20 -5.04 27.40
N ILE A 29 -3.49 -6.18 26.77
CA ILE A 29 -4.58 -7.08 27.15
C ILE A 29 -4.14 -7.87 28.39
N GLU A 30 -4.68 -7.48 29.55
CA GLU A 30 -4.72 -8.31 30.75
C GLU A 30 -5.81 -9.38 30.58
N ASN A 31 -5.48 -10.62 30.96
CA ASN A 31 -6.35 -11.79 30.84
C ASN A 31 -7.62 -11.63 31.67
N GLY A 32 -8.77 -11.49 31.00
CA GLY A 32 -10.09 -11.62 31.60
C GLY A 32 -11.02 -12.35 30.64
N ALA A 33 -11.42 -13.57 31.00
CA ALA A 33 -12.42 -14.34 30.29
C ALA A 33 -13.75 -13.57 30.24
N GLY A 34 -14.25 -13.29 29.04
CA GLY A 34 -15.51 -12.57 28.85
C GLY A 34 -15.88 -12.40 27.38
N ASP A 35 -16.75 -13.30 26.94
CA ASP A 35 -17.91 -13.04 26.09
C ASP A 35 -17.77 -12.49 24.65
N CYS A 36 -18.32 -13.30 23.74
CA CYS A 36 -19.04 -12.99 22.50
C CYS A 36 -18.97 -11.56 21.91
N GLY A 37 -18.46 -11.46 20.67
CA GLY A 37 -18.79 -10.36 19.77
C GLY A 37 -17.68 -9.99 18.78
N ASP A 38 -17.20 -10.92 17.95
CA ASP A 38 -16.39 -10.55 16.78
C ASP A 38 -17.31 -9.93 15.71
N ASN A 39 -17.62 -8.65 15.86
CA ASN A 39 -18.00 -7.83 14.73
C ASN A 39 -16.71 -7.44 14.02
N GLY A 40 -16.12 -8.39 13.31
CA GLY A 40 -15.00 -8.18 12.42
C GLY A 40 -15.45 -7.31 11.25
N GLU A 41 -15.45 -5.99 11.45
CA GLU A 41 -15.40 -5.03 10.34
C GLU A 41 -14.05 -5.23 9.65
N GLU A 42 -13.96 -6.24 8.77
CA GLU A 42 -12.83 -6.43 7.89
C GLU A 42 -12.65 -5.14 7.10
N ASN A 43 -11.64 -4.34 7.46
CA ASN A 43 -11.39 -3.08 6.79
C ASN A 43 -11.23 -3.39 5.28
N PRO A 44 -12.14 -2.91 4.43
CA PRO A 44 -12.26 -3.41 3.07
C PRO A 44 -11.05 -3.05 2.18
N PHE A 45 -10.16 -2.20 2.70
CA PHE A 45 -8.96 -1.72 2.05
C PHE A 45 -7.67 -2.35 2.60
N VAL A 46 -7.76 -3.40 3.43
CA VAL A 46 -6.61 -4.13 3.98
C VAL A 46 -5.64 -4.56 2.88
N LEU A 47 -6.12 -5.02 1.73
CA LEU A 47 -5.24 -5.40 0.62
C LEU A 47 -4.50 -4.19 0.00
N SER A 48 -5.15 -3.02 -0.08
CA SER A 48 -4.51 -1.79 -0.57
C SER A 48 -3.36 -1.34 0.34
N THR A 49 -3.44 -1.61 1.65
CA THR A 49 -2.33 -1.32 2.59
C THR A 49 -1.07 -2.15 2.30
N LEU A 50 -1.18 -3.23 1.52
CA LEU A 50 -0.06 -4.07 1.11
C LEU A 50 0.55 -3.65 -0.24
N ALA A 51 -0.05 -2.69 -0.95
CA ALA A 51 0.50 -2.11 -2.18
C ALA A 51 1.95 -1.59 -2.04
N PRO A 52 2.36 -0.99 -0.89
CA PRO A 52 3.45 -1.54 -0.10
C PRO A 52 4.65 -2.17 -0.81
N ARG A 53 4.36 -3.42 -1.10
CA ARG A 53 5.33 -4.46 -1.37
C ARG A 53 5.56 -4.62 -2.87
N LEU A 54 4.73 -3.97 -3.70
CA LEU A 54 4.83 -4.04 -5.16
C LEU A 54 5.92 -3.10 -5.70
N TRP A 55 6.21 -1.99 -5.03
CA TRP A 55 7.10 -0.95 -5.56
C TRP A 55 8.50 -1.41 -5.95
N PRO A 56 9.20 -2.27 -5.19
CA PRO A 56 10.49 -2.82 -5.61
C PRO A 56 10.41 -3.58 -6.94
N PHE A 57 9.26 -4.17 -7.25
CA PHE A 57 9.05 -4.96 -8.47
C PHE A 57 8.67 -4.10 -9.70
N MET A 58 8.26 -2.85 -9.50
CA MET A 58 7.87 -1.94 -10.59
C MET A 58 9.05 -1.59 -11.52
N ARG A 59 10.29 -1.73 -11.04
CA ARG A 59 11.54 -1.48 -11.80
C ARG A 59 12.46 -2.70 -11.89
N HIS A 60 11.88 -3.88 -11.77
CA HIS A 60 12.62 -5.12 -11.86
C HIS A 60 13.21 -5.35 -13.26
N SER A 61 14.37 -6.00 -13.36
CA SER A 61 15.03 -6.26 -14.65
C SER A 61 14.24 -7.20 -15.56
N ILE A 62 13.54 -8.18 -14.97
CA ILE A 62 12.69 -9.14 -15.69
C ILE A 62 11.33 -8.50 -16.02
N THR A 63 11.00 -8.40 -17.31
CA THR A 63 9.77 -7.77 -17.82
C THR A 63 8.50 -8.39 -17.23
N SER A 64 8.42 -9.71 -17.12
CA SER A 64 7.23 -10.38 -16.56
C SER A 64 6.98 -9.99 -15.10
N VAL A 65 8.04 -9.79 -14.30
CA VAL A 65 7.90 -9.33 -12.91
C VAL A 65 7.31 -7.93 -12.85
N ARG A 66 7.80 -7.01 -13.69
CA ARG A 66 7.24 -5.65 -13.80
C ARG A 66 5.77 -5.69 -14.22
N TYR A 67 5.46 -6.48 -15.25
CA TYR A 67 4.09 -6.66 -15.75
C TYR A 67 3.16 -7.18 -14.66
N SER A 68 3.56 -8.23 -13.94
CA SER A 68 2.77 -8.77 -12.82
C SER A 68 2.57 -7.74 -11.73
N ALA A 69 3.59 -6.93 -11.39
CA ALA A 69 3.48 -5.90 -10.37
C ALA A 69 2.45 -4.82 -10.74
N ILE A 70 2.53 -4.24 -11.94
CA ILE A 70 1.57 -3.22 -12.38
C ILE A 70 0.16 -3.80 -12.56
N ARG A 71 0.05 -5.04 -13.05
CA ARG A 71 -1.24 -5.70 -13.22
C ARG A 71 -1.89 -6.02 -11.88
N THR A 72 -1.12 -6.41 -10.87
CA THR A 72 -1.66 -6.59 -9.51
C THR A 72 -2.14 -5.25 -8.94
N LEU A 73 -1.39 -4.16 -9.11
CA LEU A 73 -1.83 -2.83 -8.70
C LEU A 73 -3.16 -2.44 -9.38
N GLU A 74 -3.28 -2.67 -10.69
CA GLU A 74 -4.51 -2.45 -11.44
C GLU A 74 -5.70 -3.21 -10.83
N ARG A 75 -5.52 -4.49 -10.45
CA ARG A 75 -6.60 -5.29 -9.86
C ARG A 75 -7.03 -4.81 -8.48
N LEU A 76 -6.08 -4.36 -7.66
CA LEU A 76 -6.40 -3.77 -6.37
C LEU A 76 -7.23 -2.49 -6.54
N LEU A 77 -6.87 -1.64 -7.51
CA LEU A 77 -7.59 -0.41 -7.81
C LEU A 77 -8.97 -0.67 -8.41
N GLU A 78 -9.09 -1.58 -9.38
CA GLU A 78 -10.39 -1.96 -9.96
C GLU A 78 -11.35 -2.53 -8.91
N ALA A 79 -10.85 -3.36 -7.99
CA ALA A 79 -11.65 -3.92 -6.91
C ALA A 79 -12.17 -2.83 -5.95
N GLY A 80 -11.31 -1.88 -5.59
CA GLY A 80 -11.70 -0.73 -4.77
C GLY A 80 -12.71 0.18 -5.47
N TYR A 81 -12.47 0.51 -6.75
CA TYR A 81 -13.36 1.35 -7.55
C TYR A 81 -14.76 0.73 -7.70
N LYS A 82 -14.85 -0.56 -8.06
CA LYS A 82 -16.14 -1.26 -8.20
C LYS A 82 -16.94 -1.27 -6.89
N ARG A 83 -16.26 -1.40 -5.75
CA ARG A 83 -16.91 -1.33 -4.43
C ARG A 83 -17.44 0.08 -4.16
N SER A 84 -16.62 1.11 -4.39
CA SER A 84 -17.01 2.51 -4.19
C SER A 84 -18.21 2.94 -5.04
N MET A 85 -18.44 2.30 -6.18
CA MET A 85 -19.64 2.53 -7.00
C MET A 85 -20.89 1.81 -6.46
N SER A 86 -20.70 0.70 -5.73
CA SER A 86 -21.79 -0.14 -5.21
C SER A 86 -22.27 0.29 -3.84
N GLU A 87 -21.34 0.72 -2.98
CA GLU A 87 -21.65 1.31 -1.69
C GLU A 87 -21.76 2.82 -1.91
N LEU A 88 -22.89 3.43 -1.53
CA LEU A 88 -23.16 4.88 -1.69
C LEU A 88 -22.31 5.72 -0.71
N SER A 89 -21.04 5.38 -0.57
CA SER A 89 -20.09 5.94 0.37
C SER A 89 -19.01 6.66 -0.42
N SER A 90 -18.91 7.98 -0.20
CA SER A 90 -17.90 8.86 -0.80
C SER A 90 -16.50 8.69 -0.19
N ALA A 91 -16.24 7.59 0.52
CA ALA A 91 -14.94 7.34 1.14
C ALA A 91 -13.91 6.96 0.07
N SER A 92 -12.73 7.61 0.10
CA SER A 92 -11.60 7.26 -0.74
C SER A 92 -11.24 5.79 -0.59
N PHE A 93 -11.37 5.01 -1.66
CA PHE A 93 -11.07 3.56 -1.62
C PHE A 93 -9.57 3.26 -1.55
N TRP A 94 -8.71 4.23 -1.89
CA TRP A 94 -7.26 4.09 -1.80
C TRP A 94 -6.73 4.81 -0.56
N PRO A 95 -5.83 4.21 0.24
CA PRO A 95 -5.33 4.86 1.44
C PRO A 95 -4.54 6.13 1.11
N SER A 96 -4.90 7.24 1.74
CA SER A 96 -4.28 8.55 1.53
C SER A 96 -2.78 8.56 1.84
N SER A 97 -2.35 7.72 2.79
CA SER A 97 -0.95 7.57 3.20
C SER A 97 -0.03 7.06 2.08
N ILE A 98 -0.55 6.30 1.11
CA ILE A 98 0.22 5.71 0.01
C ILE A 98 -0.18 6.25 -1.37
N PHE A 99 -1.21 7.10 -1.44
CA PHE A 99 -1.72 7.62 -2.70
C PHE A 99 -0.67 8.44 -3.45
N GLY A 100 0.07 9.31 -2.75
CA GLY A 100 1.15 10.10 -3.35
C GLY A 100 2.27 9.23 -3.95
N ASP A 101 2.70 8.19 -3.25
CA ASP A 101 3.70 7.25 -3.73
C ASP A 101 3.20 6.46 -4.94
N THR A 102 1.93 6.09 -4.93
CA THR A 102 1.29 5.37 -6.03
C THR A 102 1.27 6.22 -7.29
N LEU A 103 0.84 7.48 -7.21
CA LEU A 103 0.87 8.43 -8.33
C LEU A 103 2.29 8.60 -8.87
N ARG A 104 3.27 8.82 -7.98
CA ARG A 104 4.67 9.01 -8.37
C ARG A 104 5.20 7.82 -9.16
N ILE A 105 4.95 6.61 -8.69
CA ILE A 105 5.51 5.39 -9.29
C ILE A 105 4.83 5.07 -10.62
N VAL A 106 3.51 5.27 -10.72
CA VAL A 106 2.79 5.10 -11.98
C VAL A 106 3.23 6.13 -13.01
N PHE A 107 3.37 7.40 -12.61
CA PHE A 107 3.88 8.44 -13.50
C PHE A 107 5.30 8.16 -13.98
N GLN A 108 6.17 7.69 -13.08
CA GLN A 108 7.50 7.23 -13.50
C GLN A 108 7.38 6.10 -14.52
N ASN A 109 6.49 5.12 -14.33
CA ASN A 109 6.31 4.02 -15.29
C ASN A 109 5.93 4.55 -16.67
N LEU A 110 5.00 5.51 -16.74
CA LEU A 110 4.59 6.16 -18.00
C LEU A 110 5.77 6.83 -18.74
N LEU A 111 6.74 7.38 -18.00
CA LEU A 111 7.89 8.06 -18.60
C LEU A 111 9.02 7.12 -19.05
N LEU A 112 9.21 5.99 -18.35
CA LEU A 112 10.44 5.20 -18.45
C LEU A 112 10.23 3.76 -18.90
N GLU A 113 9.00 3.25 -18.92
CA GLU A 113 8.74 1.90 -19.42
C GLU A 113 8.80 1.86 -20.94
N THR A 114 9.49 0.86 -21.48
CA THR A 114 9.67 0.69 -22.94
C THR A 114 8.80 -0.43 -23.50
N ASN A 115 8.18 -1.24 -22.64
CA ASN A 115 7.27 -2.30 -23.05
C ASN A 115 5.84 -1.76 -23.14
N ASP A 116 5.24 -1.85 -24.32
CA ASP A 116 3.90 -1.29 -24.60
C ASP A 116 2.79 -1.89 -23.73
N ASP A 117 2.85 -3.19 -23.41
CA ASP A 117 1.82 -3.84 -22.59
C ASP A 117 1.82 -3.31 -21.15
N ILE A 118 3.01 -3.08 -20.59
CA ILE A 118 3.18 -2.49 -19.26
C ILE A 118 2.80 -1.01 -19.30
N LEU A 119 3.13 -0.29 -20.38
CA LEU A 119 2.77 1.11 -20.56
C LEU A 119 1.24 1.28 -20.60
N GLN A 120 0.54 0.52 -21.45
CA GLN A 120 -0.92 0.51 -21.52
C GLN A 120 -1.56 0.13 -20.18
N CYS A 121 -0.97 -0.83 -19.44
CA CYS A 121 -1.42 -1.17 -18.10
C CYS A 121 -1.25 0.00 -17.11
N SER A 122 -0.11 0.70 -17.19
CA SER A 122 0.17 1.87 -16.38
C SER A 122 -0.78 3.04 -16.68
N GLU A 123 -1.19 3.23 -17.94
CA GLU A 123 -2.18 4.23 -18.35
C GLU A 123 -3.56 3.95 -17.76
N ARG A 124 -3.99 2.68 -17.74
CA ARG A 124 -5.26 2.28 -17.10
C ARG A 124 -5.22 2.51 -15.59
N VAL A 125 -4.11 2.16 -14.94
CA VAL A 125 -3.87 2.44 -13.53
C VAL A 125 -3.91 3.94 -13.24
N TRP A 126 -3.23 4.76 -14.06
CA TRP A 126 -3.25 6.21 -13.94
C TRP A 126 -4.67 6.77 -14.04
N SER A 127 -5.44 6.29 -15.01
CA SER A 127 -6.83 6.71 -15.21
C SER A 127 -7.70 6.41 -13.98
N LEU A 128 -7.57 5.21 -13.40
CA LEU A 128 -8.26 4.86 -12.15
C LEU A 128 -7.87 5.80 -11.00
N LEU A 129 -6.58 6.10 -10.83
CA LEU A 129 -6.11 6.97 -9.74
C LEU A 129 -6.57 8.42 -9.90
N VAL A 130 -6.62 8.97 -11.11
CA VAL A 130 -7.09 10.35 -11.30
C VAL A 130 -8.61 10.46 -11.14
N GLN A 131 -9.36 9.44 -11.57
CA GLN A 131 -10.81 9.38 -11.39
C GLN A 131 -11.24 9.27 -9.91
N THR A 132 -10.34 8.88 -9.00
CA THR A 132 -10.66 8.78 -7.56
C THR A 132 -10.75 10.09 -6.79
N LYS A 133 -10.33 11.21 -7.39
CA LYS A 133 -10.17 12.48 -6.65
C LYS A 133 -11.33 13.48 -6.85
N ASP A 134 -12.33 13.13 -7.65
CA ASP A 134 -13.56 13.91 -7.84
C ASP A 134 -14.75 13.26 -7.12
#